data_AF-W9Z316-F1
#
_entry.id   AF-W9Z316-F1
#
_cell.length_a   1.000
_cell.length_b   1.000
_cell.length_c   1.000
_cell.angle_alpha   90.00
_cell.angle_beta   90.00
_cell.angle_gamma   90.00
#
_symmetry.space_group_name_H-M   'P 1'
#
loop_
_entity.id
_entity.type
_entity.pdbx_description
1 polymer ?
#
loop_
_entity_poly.entity_id
_entity_poly.type
_entity_poly.pdbx_seq_one_letter_code
_entity_poly.pdbx_strand_id
1 'polypeptide(L)'
;MPTLTHTPNGKSTIDAKALLGAYLKQLQSKPLRTKMLTQGSLSALTEIIASWFAYGLPGHGPTITARVPQMAFYGACIAAPLTHFLNTTLQRSLPGRVVLQNLITMLLFFPIQNAVYLTSMAVIAGARTTEQARAAVRAGLVPMTKAMCAMHPVLITIATVFVPKEAWAPFFSLVGFCLGTFFNTMAKKRRVAAAAAASKKES
;
A
#
# COMPACT_ATOMS: atom_id res chain seq x y z
N MET A 1 6.42 -14.79 24.41
CA MET A 1 6.49 -15.78 23.31
C MET A 1 5.06 -16.18 22.99
N PRO A 2 4.66 -16.35 21.72
CA PRO A 2 3.38 -17.00 21.43
C PRO A 2 3.51 -18.46 21.87
N THR A 3 2.73 -18.86 22.85
CA THR A 3 2.70 -20.22 23.39
C THR A 3 2.10 -21.14 22.33
N LEU A 4 2.89 -22.08 21.82
CA LEU A 4 2.38 -23.15 20.97
C LEU A 4 1.53 -24.07 21.85
N THR A 5 0.21 -23.95 21.76
CA THR A 5 -0.72 -24.86 22.44
C THR A 5 -0.67 -26.20 21.72
N HIS A 6 0.01 -27.18 22.30
CA HIS A 6 -0.02 -28.55 21.82
C HIS A 6 -1.39 -29.16 22.11
N THR A 7 -2.10 -29.58 21.05
CA THR A 7 -3.24 -30.49 21.17
C THR A 7 -2.72 -31.94 21.22
N PRO A 8 -3.45 -32.89 21.84
CA PRO A 8 -3.02 -34.28 21.95
C PRO A 8 -2.85 -35.02 20.59
N ASN A 9 -3.14 -34.36 19.46
CA ASN A 9 -3.18 -34.98 18.14
C ASN A 9 -2.07 -34.50 17.18
N GLY A 10 -0.97 -33.94 17.69
CA GLY A 10 0.24 -33.62 16.91
C GLY A 10 0.11 -32.53 15.85
N LYS A 11 -1.09 -31.95 15.66
CA LYS A 11 -1.32 -30.82 14.75
C LYS A 11 -1.17 -29.51 15.51
N SER A 12 -0.07 -28.79 15.26
CA SER A 12 0.11 -27.43 15.75
C SER A 12 -0.96 -26.52 15.15
N THR A 13 -2.00 -26.21 15.91
CA THR A 13 -3.01 -25.23 15.50
C THR A 13 -2.44 -23.85 15.73
N ILE A 14 -2.32 -23.06 14.67
CA ILE A 14 -1.94 -21.65 14.78
C ILE A 14 -3.09 -20.89 15.46
N ASP A 15 -2.88 -20.42 16.69
CA ASP A 15 -3.84 -19.53 17.34
C ASP A 15 -3.76 -18.13 16.72
N ALA A 16 -4.75 -17.80 15.90
CA ALA A 16 -4.87 -16.51 15.24
C ALA A 16 -4.91 -15.34 16.23
N LYS A 17 -5.53 -15.51 17.41
CA LYS A 17 -5.58 -14.47 18.44
C LYS A 17 -4.20 -14.24 19.04
N ALA A 18 -3.46 -15.32 19.33
CA ALA A 18 -2.08 -15.22 19.81
C ALA A 18 -1.15 -14.56 18.79
N LEU A 19 -1.28 -14.90 17.49
CA LEU A 19 -0.51 -14.24 16.44
C LEU A 19 -0.83 -12.75 16.30
N LEU A 20 -2.12 -12.40 16.33
CA LEU A 20 -2.55 -11.01 16.29
C LEU A 20 -2.02 -10.23 17.50
N GLY A 21 -2.10 -10.81 18.70
CA GLY A 21 -1.54 -10.21 19.92
C GLY A 21 -0.03 -10.01 19.81
N ALA A 22 0.70 -11.00 19.28
CA ALA A 22 2.14 -10.89 19.06
C ALA A 22 2.50 -9.81 18.03
N TYR A 23 1.71 -9.70 16.95
CA TYR A 23 1.84 -8.66 15.95
C TYR A 23 1.61 -7.26 16.54
N LEU A 24 0.50 -7.06 17.26
CA LEU A 24 0.17 -5.78 17.89
C LEU A 24 1.24 -5.38 18.91
N LYS A 25 1.78 -6.35 19.67
CA LYS A 25 2.90 -6.11 20.57
C LYS A 25 4.16 -5.62 19.83
N GLN A 26 4.51 -6.23 18.70
CA GLN A 26 5.62 -5.75 17.85
C GLN A 26 5.33 -4.37 17.24
N LEU A 27 4.08 -4.10 16.88
CA LEU A 27 3.66 -2.83 16.31
C LEU A 27 3.75 -1.68 17.32
N GLN A 28 3.51 -1.93 18.60
CA GLN A 28 3.66 -0.94 19.66
C GLN A 28 5.13 -0.78 20.09
N SER A 29 5.87 -1.89 20.26
CA SER A 29 7.26 -1.84 20.75
C SER A 29 8.28 -1.42 19.69
N LYS A 30 8.06 -1.77 18.41
CA LYS A 30 8.97 -1.47 17.29
C LYS A 30 8.17 -0.95 16.09
N PRO A 31 7.51 0.21 16.21
CA PRO A 31 6.46 0.66 15.29
C PRO A 31 6.93 0.84 13.85
N LEU A 32 8.09 1.45 13.64
CA LEU A 32 8.62 1.67 12.29
C LEU A 32 8.94 0.34 11.61
N ARG A 33 9.74 -0.51 12.24
CA ARG A 33 10.13 -1.82 11.70
C ARG A 33 8.93 -2.68 11.34
N THR A 34 7.95 -2.77 12.24
CA THR A 34 6.74 -3.58 11.99
C THR A 34 5.92 -3.04 10.83
N LYS A 35 5.79 -1.71 10.71
CA LYS A 35 5.13 -1.07 9.56
C LYS A 35 5.87 -1.29 8.25
N MET A 36 7.20 -1.21 8.25
CA MET A 36 8.02 -1.48 7.07
C MET A 36 7.84 -2.91 6.57
N LEU A 37 7.91 -3.90 7.46
CA LEU A 37 7.69 -5.30 7.10
C LEU A 37 6.26 -5.52 6.59
N THR A 38 5.25 -4.99 7.30
CA THR A 38 3.84 -5.10 6.90
C THR A 38 3.63 -4.52 5.50
N GLN A 39 4.10 -3.30 5.26
CA GLN A 39 3.85 -2.60 4.00
C GLN A 39 4.67 -3.19 2.83
N GLY A 40 5.89 -3.67 3.09
CA GLY A 40 6.69 -4.39 2.10
C GLY A 40 5.99 -5.67 1.65
N SER A 41 5.53 -6.49 2.60
CA SER A 41 4.77 -7.72 2.28
C SER A 41 3.50 -7.43 1.50
N LEU A 42 2.71 -6.44 1.92
CA LEU A 42 1.48 -6.06 1.22
C LEU A 42 1.74 -5.48 -0.17
N SER A 43 2.82 -4.72 -0.37
CA SER A 43 3.18 -4.18 -1.68
C SER A 43 3.66 -5.29 -2.63
N ALA A 44 4.38 -6.29 -2.12
CA ALA A 44 4.74 -7.48 -2.90
C ALA A 44 3.48 -8.26 -3.34
N LEU A 45 2.56 -8.49 -2.40
CA LEU A 45 1.28 -9.16 -2.68
C LEU A 45 0.43 -8.37 -3.67
N THR A 46 0.41 -7.05 -3.57
CA THR A 46 -0.27 -6.14 -4.51
C THR A 46 0.20 -6.41 -5.94
N GLU A 47 1.51 -6.51 -6.17
CA GLU A 47 2.06 -6.77 -7.51
C GLU A 47 1.73 -8.18 -8.02
N ILE A 48 1.77 -9.19 -7.16
CA ILE A 48 1.43 -10.58 -7.51
C ILE A 48 -0.04 -10.66 -7.95
N ILE A 49 -0.94 -10.15 -7.11
CA ILE A 49 -2.40 -10.21 -7.35
C ILE A 49 -2.79 -9.33 -8.53
N ALA A 50 -2.23 -8.13 -8.64
CA ALA A 50 -2.50 -7.24 -9.76
C ALA A 50 -2.02 -7.83 -11.10
N SER A 51 -0.88 -8.52 -11.11
CA SER A 51 -0.39 -9.22 -12.30
C SER A 51 -1.32 -10.36 -12.68
N TRP A 52 -1.78 -11.14 -11.71
CA TRP A 52 -2.73 -12.21 -11.94
C TRP A 52 -4.03 -11.70 -12.59
N PHE A 53 -4.64 -10.65 -12.04
CA PHE A 53 -5.86 -10.07 -12.62
C PHE A 53 -5.66 -9.35 -13.96
N ALA A 54 -4.47 -8.80 -14.21
CA ALA A 54 -4.20 -8.06 -15.44
C ALA A 54 -3.85 -8.96 -16.63
N TYR A 55 -3.14 -10.07 -16.38
CA TYR A 55 -2.60 -10.94 -17.43
C TYR A 55 -3.36 -12.25 -17.61
N GLY A 56 -4.45 -12.48 -16.87
CA GLY A 56 -5.24 -13.72 -16.81
C GLY A 56 -5.58 -14.37 -18.16
N LEU A 57 -4.58 -15.01 -18.75
CA LEU A 57 -4.62 -15.91 -19.89
C LEU A 57 -4.82 -17.32 -19.32
N PRO A 58 -5.60 -18.19 -20.00
CA PRO A 58 -5.61 -19.61 -19.65
C PRO A 58 -4.17 -20.16 -19.76
N GLY A 59 -3.64 -20.66 -18.63
CA GLY A 59 -2.34 -21.32 -18.56
C GLY A 59 -1.16 -20.53 -17.95
N HIS A 60 -1.32 -19.24 -17.60
CA HIS A 60 -0.24 -18.46 -16.97
C HIS A 60 -0.65 -17.97 -15.57
N GLY A 61 -0.08 -18.60 -14.53
CA GLY A 61 -0.32 -18.27 -13.13
C GLY A 61 0.25 -16.90 -12.70
N PRO A 62 0.09 -16.50 -11.42
CA PRO A 62 0.64 -15.26 -10.89
C PRO A 62 2.14 -15.15 -11.21
N THR A 63 2.51 -14.24 -12.11
CA THR A 63 3.91 -14.11 -12.53
C THR A 63 4.71 -13.40 -11.45
N ILE A 64 5.53 -14.16 -10.72
CA ILE A 64 6.57 -13.57 -9.87
C ILE A 64 7.64 -13.00 -10.81
N THR A 65 7.62 -11.68 -10.97
CA THR A 65 8.58 -10.95 -11.82
C THR A 65 9.58 -10.19 -10.96
N ALA A 66 10.61 -9.62 -11.59
CA ALA A 66 11.54 -8.69 -10.95
C ALA A 66 10.84 -7.45 -10.33
N ARG A 67 9.57 -7.18 -10.65
CA ARG A 67 8.78 -6.10 -10.03
C ARG A 67 8.31 -6.42 -8.62
N VAL A 68 8.16 -7.69 -8.26
CA VAL A 68 7.72 -8.09 -6.91
C VAL A 68 8.72 -7.63 -5.83
N PRO A 69 10.03 -7.92 -5.92
CA PRO A 69 11.00 -7.41 -4.95
C PRO A 69 11.12 -5.89 -4.98
N GLN A 70 10.95 -5.23 -6.13
CA GLN A 70 10.93 -3.77 -6.23
C GLN A 70 9.74 -3.16 -5.50
N MET A 71 8.57 -3.78 -5.60
CA MET A 71 7.36 -3.37 -4.88
C MET A 71 7.48 -3.62 -3.38
N ALA A 72 8.08 -4.75 -2.99
CA ALA A 72 8.41 -5.02 -1.60
C ALA A 72 9.33 -3.94 -1.02
N PHE A 73 10.39 -3.58 -1.77
CA PHE A 73 11.31 -2.52 -1.39
C PHE A 73 10.61 -1.15 -1.31
N TYR A 74 9.77 -0.81 -2.28
CA TYR A 74 8.97 0.41 -2.23
C TYR A 74 8.12 0.47 -0.95
N GLY A 75 7.37 -0.59 -0.65
CA GLY A 75 6.53 -0.65 0.55
C GLY A 75 7.35 -0.50 1.84
N ALA A 76 8.44 -1.25 1.96
CA ALA A 76 9.24 -1.32 3.17
C ALA A 76 10.16 -0.11 3.38
N CYS A 77 10.82 0.37 2.34
CA CYS A 77 11.91 1.36 2.46
C CYS A 77 11.49 2.77 2.04
N ILE A 78 10.38 2.94 1.32
CA ILE A 78 9.92 4.25 0.83
C ILE A 78 8.58 4.61 1.48
N ALA A 79 7.53 3.84 1.21
CA ALA A 79 6.17 4.17 1.60
C ALA A 79 5.97 4.19 3.13
N ALA A 80 6.35 3.11 3.81
CA ALA A 80 6.16 3.01 5.26
C ALA A 80 6.99 4.03 6.05
N PRO A 81 8.30 4.25 5.77
CA PRO A 81 9.09 5.27 6.46
C PRO A 81 8.55 6.69 6.24
N LEU A 82 8.18 7.04 5.00
CA LEU A 82 7.57 8.34 4.69
C LEU A 82 6.29 8.57 5.49
N THR A 83 5.38 7.59 5.45
CA THR A 83 4.10 7.65 6.17
C THR A 83 4.31 7.75 7.68
N HIS A 84 5.26 7.00 8.21
CA HIS A 84 5.58 7.03 9.64
C HIS A 84 6.15 8.38 10.05
N PHE A 85 7.08 8.93 9.27
CA PHE A 85 7.71 10.23 9.52
C PHE A 85 6.66 11.35 9.50
N LEU A 86 5.87 11.45 8.43
CA LEU A 86 4.84 12.48 8.29
C LEU A 86 3.86 12.47 9.46
N ASN A 87 3.30 11.30 9.78
CA ASN A 87 2.34 11.17 10.88
C ASN A 87 2.96 11.46 12.25
N THR A 88 4.19 10.99 12.51
CA THR A 88 4.87 11.22 13.80
C THR A 88 5.17 12.69 14.00
N THR A 89 5.67 13.37 12.97
CA THR A 89 5.93 14.81 13.00
C THR A 89 4.65 15.58 13.26
N LEU A 90 3.57 15.26 12.54
CA LEU A 90 2.29 15.95 12.71
C LEU A 90 1.69 15.78 14.10
N GLN A 91 1.72 14.55 14.65
CA GLN A 91 1.19 14.26 15.98
C GLN A 91 1.99 14.98 17.07
N ARG A 92 3.32 15.11 16.91
CA ARG A 92 4.19 15.84 17.84
C ARG A 92 4.00 17.36 17.74
N SER A 93 3.85 17.89 16.53
CA SER A 93 3.70 19.33 16.32
C SER A 93 2.32 19.87 16.70
N LEU A 94 1.26 19.04 16.61
CA LEU A 94 -0.12 19.47 16.82
C LEU A 94 -0.88 18.54 17.78
N PRO A 95 -0.40 18.31 19.02
CA PRO A 95 -1.03 17.39 19.96
C PRO A 95 -2.49 17.81 20.23
N GLY A 96 -3.42 16.85 20.19
CA GLY A 96 -4.85 17.06 20.45
C GLY A 96 -5.64 17.77 19.35
N ARG A 97 -5.01 18.36 18.33
CA ARG A 97 -5.69 19.12 17.26
C ARG A 97 -6.17 18.25 16.10
N VAL A 98 -7.02 17.25 16.39
CA VAL A 98 -7.40 16.17 15.44
C VAL A 98 -7.98 16.70 14.12
N VAL A 99 -8.83 17.74 14.16
CA VAL A 99 -9.40 18.34 12.93
C VAL A 99 -8.31 18.94 12.05
N LEU A 100 -7.39 19.71 12.65
CA LEU A 100 -6.28 20.33 11.92
C LEU A 100 -5.31 19.27 11.36
N GLN A 101 -5.03 18.21 12.12
CA GLN A 101 -4.23 17.09 11.64
C GLN A 101 -4.87 16.42 10.40
N ASN A 102 -6.19 16.24 10.40
CA ASN A 102 -6.91 15.69 9.25
C ASN A 102 -6.83 16.63 8.04
N LEU A 103 -7.03 17.95 8.22
CA LEU A 103 -6.91 18.92 7.14
C LEU A 103 -5.51 18.94 6.53
N ILE A 104 -4.46 18.92 7.35
CA ILE A 104 -3.06 18.85 6.87
C ILE A 104 -2.81 17.54 6.14
N THR A 105 -3.38 16.43 6.62
CA THR A 105 -3.27 15.14 5.92
C THR A 105 -3.86 15.23 4.51
N MET A 106 -5.06 15.80 4.38
CA MET A 106 -5.76 15.96 3.10
C MET A 106 -5.00 16.88 2.14
N LEU A 107 -4.55 18.03 2.64
CA LEU A 107 -4.01 19.11 1.81
C LEU A 107 -2.52 18.96 1.50
N LEU A 108 -1.75 18.29 2.37
CA LEU A 108 -0.30 18.19 2.24
C LEU A 108 0.18 16.74 2.13
N PHE A 109 -0.26 15.86 3.02
CA PHE A 109 0.29 14.49 3.05
C PHE A 109 -0.14 13.67 1.85
N PHE A 110 -1.39 13.80 1.40
CA PHE A 110 -1.87 13.08 0.23
C PHE A 110 -1.13 13.48 -1.05
N PRO A 111 -0.95 14.77 -1.38
CA PRO A 111 -0.10 15.17 -2.51
C PRO A 111 1.34 14.62 -2.43
N ILE A 112 1.98 14.71 -1.26
CA ILE A 112 3.36 14.23 -1.08
C ILE A 112 3.43 12.72 -1.31
N GLN A 113 2.57 11.95 -0.65
CA GLN A 113 2.55 10.49 -0.77
C GLN A 113 2.21 10.04 -2.19
N ASN A 114 1.24 10.69 -2.85
CA ASN A 114 0.85 10.38 -4.22
C ASN A 114 1.98 10.72 -5.21
N ALA A 115 2.68 11.84 -5.04
CA ALA A 115 3.80 12.21 -5.90
C ALA A 115 4.94 11.18 -5.78
N VAL A 116 5.28 10.77 -4.56
CA VAL A 116 6.30 9.72 -4.31
C VAL A 116 5.84 8.39 -4.91
N TYR A 117 4.59 7.98 -4.67
CA TYR A 117 4.02 6.76 -5.25
C TYR A 117 4.10 6.78 -6.77
N LEU A 118 3.58 7.81 -7.44
CA LEU A 118 3.56 7.91 -8.91
C LEU A 118 4.97 7.90 -9.50
N THR A 119 5.91 8.58 -8.84
CA THR A 119 7.33 8.58 -9.22
C THR A 119 7.91 7.16 -9.10
N SER A 120 7.72 6.50 -7.96
CA SER A 120 8.19 5.12 -7.75
C SER A 120 7.58 4.15 -8.76
N MET A 121 6.28 4.26 -9.02
CA MET A 121 5.59 3.41 -10.00
C MET A 121 6.11 3.64 -11.43
N ALA A 122 6.43 4.89 -11.79
CA ALA A 122 7.05 5.19 -13.08
C ALA A 122 8.43 4.51 -13.19
N VAL A 123 9.27 4.61 -12.17
CA VAL A 123 10.61 3.99 -12.15
C VAL A 123 10.53 2.46 -12.21
N ILE A 124 9.64 1.84 -11.41
CA ILE A 124 9.40 0.39 -11.43
C ILE A 124 8.85 -0.08 -12.78
N ALA A 125 8.04 0.76 -13.44
CA ALA A 125 7.55 0.47 -14.77
C ALA A 125 8.61 0.58 -15.87
N GLY A 126 9.76 1.21 -15.59
CA GLY A 126 10.86 1.34 -16.54
C GLY A 126 11.20 2.78 -16.91
N ALA A 127 10.63 3.81 -16.26
CA ALA A 127 11.05 5.19 -16.50
C ALA A 127 12.54 5.36 -16.17
N ARG A 128 13.27 6.03 -17.06
CA ARG A 128 14.71 6.29 -16.95
C ARG A 128 15.07 7.77 -16.95
N THR A 129 14.13 8.65 -17.30
CA THR A 129 14.35 10.10 -17.28
C THR A 129 13.42 10.81 -16.31
N THR A 130 13.81 12.00 -15.85
CA THR A 130 13.02 12.83 -14.94
C THR A 130 11.74 13.32 -15.60
N GLU A 131 11.75 13.54 -16.92
CA GLU A 131 10.59 13.95 -17.71
C GLU A 131 9.50 12.87 -17.70
N GLN A 132 9.89 11.60 -17.85
CA GLN A 132 8.97 10.46 -17.80
C GLN A 132 8.30 10.34 -16.42
N ALA A 133 9.08 10.48 -15.35
CA ALA A 133 8.56 10.47 -13.99
C ALA A 133 7.64 11.68 -13.74
N ARG A 134 8.04 12.88 -14.17
CA ARG A 134 7.26 14.12 -14.04
C ARG A 134 5.95 14.04 -14.83
N ALA A 135 5.96 13.45 -16.01
CA ALA A 135 4.75 13.22 -16.80
C ALA A 135 3.76 12.31 -16.05
N ALA A 136 4.24 11.22 -15.44
CA ALA A 136 3.41 10.33 -14.63
C ALA A 136 2.81 11.05 -13.41
N VAL A 137 3.61 11.85 -12.70
CA VAL A 137 3.13 12.66 -11.57
C VAL A 137 2.09 13.69 -12.05
N ARG A 138 2.36 14.45 -13.12
CA ARG A 138 1.44 15.47 -13.64
C ARG A 138 0.10 14.86 -14.07
N ALA A 139 0.13 13.69 -14.69
CA ALA A 139 -1.08 12.99 -15.11
C ALA A 139 -1.88 12.40 -13.94
N GLY A 140 -1.20 11.89 -12.91
CA GLY A 140 -1.84 11.14 -11.83
C GLY A 140 -2.14 11.91 -10.55
N LEU A 141 -1.40 12.97 -10.23
CA LEU A 141 -1.37 13.56 -8.89
C LEU A 141 -2.73 14.11 -8.47
N VAL A 142 -3.33 14.96 -9.30
CA VAL A 142 -4.63 15.59 -9.01
C VAL A 142 -5.75 14.56 -8.92
N PRO A 143 -5.99 13.67 -9.91
CA PRO A 143 -7.08 12.70 -9.81
C PRO A 143 -6.89 11.74 -8.62
N MET A 144 -5.66 11.30 -8.35
CA MET A 144 -5.38 10.41 -7.21
C MET A 144 -5.60 11.12 -5.87
N THR A 145 -5.17 12.38 -5.76
CA THR A 145 -5.37 13.18 -4.54
C THR A 145 -6.85 13.45 -4.30
N LYS A 146 -7.62 13.83 -5.33
CA LYS A 146 -9.07 14.02 -5.21
C LYS A 146 -9.78 12.74 -4.74
N ALA A 147 -9.42 11.58 -5.30
CA ALA A 147 -9.99 10.31 -4.89
C ALA A 147 -9.66 9.97 -3.42
N MET A 148 -8.40 10.15 -3.01
CA MET A 148 -8.00 9.96 -1.61
C MET A 148 -8.75 10.92 -0.68
N CYS A 149 -8.90 12.19 -1.09
CA CYS A 149 -9.66 13.19 -0.34
C CYS A 149 -11.12 12.80 -0.13
N ALA A 150 -11.76 12.26 -1.17
CA ALA A 150 -13.15 11.80 -1.08
C ALA A 150 -13.29 10.55 -0.19
N MET A 151 -12.34 9.63 -0.23
CA MET A 151 -12.39 8.38 0.53
C MET A 151 -12.03 8.54 2.01
N HIS A 152 -11.18 9.51 2.35
CA HIS A 152 -10.64 9.63 3.70
C HIS A 152 -11.69 9.83 4.79
N PRO A 153 -12.72 10.71 4.66
CA PRO A 153 -13.76 10.84 5.69
C PRO A 153 -14.46 9.51 5.97
N VAL A 154 -14.75 8.74 4.92
CA VAL A 154 -15.39 7.42 5.06
C VAL A 154 -14.48 6.46 5.82
N LEU A 155 -13.21 6.38 5.43
CA LEU A 155 -12.24 5.46 6.06
C LEU A 155 -11.94 5.82 7.51
N ILE A 156 -11.81 7.12 7.83
CA ILE A 156 -11.55 7.55 9.20
C ILE A 156 -12.80 7.36 10.07
N THR A 157 -14.01 7.59 9.56
CA THR A 157 -15.25 7.29 10.29
C THR A 157 -15.33 5.81 10.62
N ILE A 158 -15.08 4.92 9.63
CA ILE A 158 -15.04 3.47 9.87
C ILE A 158 -13.99 3.12 10.93
N ALA A 159 -12.78 3.67 10.83
CA ALA A 159 -11.72 3.42 11.81
C ALA A 159 -12.12 3.85 13.22
N THR A 160 -12.75 5.02 13.37
CA THR A 160 -13.16 5.54 14.68
C THR A 160 -14.33 4.80 15.31
N VAL A 161 -15.25 4.25 14.50
CA VAL A 161 -16.45 3.57 14.99
C VAL A 161 -16.19 2.08 15.24
N PHE A 162 -15.39 1.42 14.39
CA PHE A 162 -15.30 -0.05 14.37
C PHE A 162 -13.92 -0.61 14.72
N VAL A 163 -12.86 0.19 14.73
CA VAL A 163 -11.48 -0.32 14.85
C VAL A 163 -10.82 0.19 16.13
N PRO A 164 -10.32 -0.70 17.02
CA PRO A 164 -9.51 -0.30 18.16
C PRO A 164 -8.26 0.47 17.71
N LYS A 165 -7.85 1.51 18.45
CA LYS A 165 -6.77 2.44 18.06
C LYS A 165 -5.45 1.72 17.78
N GLU A 166 -5.17 0.65 18.51
CA GLU A 166 -3.97 -0.18 18.37
C GLU A 166 -3.93 -0.91 17.02
N ALA A 167 -5.10 -1.16 16.42
CA ALA A 167 -5.29 -1.83 15.14
C ALA A 167 -5.49 -0.87 13.96
N TRP A 168 -5.41 0.46 14.17
CA TRP A 168 -5.57 1.42 13.06
C TRP A 168 -4.49 1.26 11.99
N ALA A 169 -3.23 1.09 12.38
CA ALA A 169 -2.15 0.93 11.40
C ALA A 169 -2.32 -0.30 10.49
N PRO A 170 -2.62 -1.51 11.00
CA PRO A 170 -2.89 -2.66 10.13
C PRO A 170 -4.19 -2.47 9.32
N PHE A 171 -5.22 -1.83 9.88
CA PHE A 171 -6.44 -1.50 9.13
C PHE A 171 -6.13 -0.63 7.90
N PHE A 172 -5.46 0.52 8.07
CA PHE A 172 -5.11 1.39 6.95
C PHE A 172 -4.11 0.75 5.98
N SER A 173 -3.24 -0.13 6.46
CA SER A 173 -2.35 -0.92 5.58
C SER A 173 -3.16 -1.87 4.69
N LEU A 174 -4.19 -2.53 5.24
CA LEU A 174 -5.08 -3.39 4.47
C LEU A 174 -5.89 -2.61 3.44
N VAL A 175 -6.41 -1.43 3.81
CA VAL A 175 -7.10 -0.54 2.87
C VAL A 175 -6.15 -0.12 1.73
N GLY A 176 -4.92 0.28 2.08
CA GLY A 176 -3.88 0.63 1.11
C GLY A 176 -3.55 -0.52 0.18
N PHE A 177 -3.48 -1.75 0.69
CA PHE A 177 -3.30 -2.97 -0.11
C PHE A 177 -4.46 -3.18 -1.10
N CYS A 178 -5.71 -3.06 -0.66
CA CYS A 178 -6.88 -3.24 -1.54
C CYS A 178 -6.91 -2.20 -2.65
N LEU A 179 -6.73 -0.92 -2.30
CA LEU A 179 -6.68 0.19 -3.28
C LEU A 179 -5.48 0.06 -4.22
N GLY A 180 -4.30 -0.26 -3.67
CA GLY A 180 -3.07 -0.48 -4.43
C GLY A 180 -3.23 -1.61 -5.45
N THR A 181 -3.85 -2.72 -5.04
CA THR A 181 -4.17 -3.86 -5.93
C THR A 181 -5.11 -3.44 -7.04
N PHE A 182 -6.18 -2.73 -6.72
CA PHE A 182 -7.13 -2.22 -7.72
C PHE A 182 -6.44 -1.30 -8.74
N PHE A 183 -5.73 -0.26 -8.28
CA PHE A 183 -5.08 0.71 -9.16
C PHE A 183 -3.96 0.08 -10.00
N ASN A 184 -3.13 -0.78 -9.40
CA ASN A 184 -2.06 -1.47 -10.11
C ASN A 184 -2.64 -2.40 -11.19
N THR A 185 -3.73 -3.12 -10.88
CA THR A 185 -4.46 -3.95 -11.87
C THR A 185 -4.95 -3.11 -13.04
N MET A 186 -5.63 -1.99 -12.76
CA MET A 186 -6.17 -1.11 -13.81
C MET A 186 -5.07 -0.52 -14.68
N ALA A 187 -3.96 -0.07 -14.08
CA ALA A 187 -2.81 0.44 -14.81
C ALA A 187 -2.19 -0.61 -15.74
N LYS A 188 -2.02 -1.85 -15.26
CA LYS A 188 -1.51 -2.96 -16.07
C LYS A 188 -2.46 -3.32 -17.23
N LYS A 189 -3.78 -3.41 -16.97
CA LYS A 189 -4.78 -3.68 -18.02
C LYS A 189 -4.75 -2.61 -19.12
N ARG A 190 -4.65 -1.33 -18.76
CA ARG A 190 -4.53 -0.23 -19.73
C ARG A 190 -3.28 -0.35 -20.60
N ARG A 191 -2.14 -0.77 -20.02
CA ARG A 191 -0.89 -0.99 -20.77
C ARG A 191 -1.02 -2.13 -21.77
N VAL A 192 -1.61 -3.26 -21.36
CA VAL A 192 -1.84 -4.41 -22.24
C VAL A 192 -2.76 -4.02 -23.40
N ALA A 193 -3.86 -3.31 -23.11
CA ALA A 193 -4.77 -2.83 -24.14
C ALA A 193 -4.10 -1.84 -25.12
N ALA A 194 -3.27 -0.92 -24.62
CA ALA A 194 -2.52 0.01 -25.45
C ALA A 194 -1.51 -0.71 -26.37
N ALA A 195 -0.81 -1.73 -25.85
CA ALA A 195 0.11 -2.54 -26.65
C ALA A 195 -0.61 -3.32 -27.76
N ALA A 196 -1.76 -3.94 -27.44
CA ALA A 196 -2.57 -4.65 -28.43
C ALA A 196 -3.17 -3.72 -29.50
N ALA A 197 -3.49 -2.47 -29.15
CA ALA A 197 -3.98 -1.48 -30.11
C ALA A 197 -2.85 -0.98 -31.04
N ALA A 198 -1.61 -0.90 -30.55
CA ALA A 198 -0.46 -0.53 -31.37
C ALA A 198 -0.12 -1.63 -32.40
N SER A 199 -0.08 -2.90 -31.98
CA SER A 199 0.23 -4.01 -32.88
C SER A 199 -0.80 -4.17 -34.01
N LYS A 200 -2.08 -3.82 -33.77
CA LYS A 200 -3.14 -3.83 -34.80
C LYS A 200 -3.04 -2.70 -35.83
N LYS A 201 -2.32 -1.62 -35.52
CA LYS A 201 -2.12 -0.49 -36.46
C LYS A 201 -0.95 -0.73 -37.42
N GLU A 202 -0.06 -1.65 -37.06
CA GLU A 202 1.13 -2.02 -37.84
C GLU A 202 0.88 -3.21 -38.78
N SER A 203 -0.26 -3.90 -38.63
CA SER A 203 -0.76 -4.98 -39.49
C SER A 203 -1.79 -4.49 -40.49
#